data_AF-A0A838ETR1-F1
#
_entry.id   AF-A0A838ETR1-F1
#
_cell.length_a   1.000
_cell.length_b   1.000
_cell.length_c   1.000
_cell.angle_alpha   90.00
_cell.angle_beta   90.00
_cell.angle_gamma   90.00
#
_symmetry.space_group_name_H-M   'P 1'
#
loop_
_entity.id
_entity.type
_entity.pdbx_description
1 polymer ?
#
loop_
_entity_poly.entity_id
_entity_poly.type
_entity_poly.pdbx_seq_one_letter_code
_entity_poly.pdbx_strand_id
1 'polypeptide(L)'
;MKKLITLLTLLSLTAVQAGEIKLKSISQYELWGSASASAAFAINPEMGRAWVEITTTSNDPEGGGPSDVQRIKLNGLSFDQITGAIQLDFEGKITTCAEQKVVGRSIFRQKLIKMTSNCQFEGRWRNVSYDDGFEMRKTKVYEIFLIVE
;
A
#
# COMPACT_ATOMS: atom_id res chain seq x y z
N MET A 1 -14.10 -4.61 -61.26
CA MET A 1 -14.07 -5.56 -60.12
C MET A 1 -13.63 -4.80 -58.87
N LYS A 2 -14.59 -4.45 -58.00
CA LYS A 2 -14.33 -3.64 -56.79
C LYS A 2 -13.77 -4.56 -55.70
N LYS A 3 -12.49 -4.39 -55.34
CA LYS A 3 -11.87 -5.13 -54.24
C LYS A 3 -12.26 -4.47 -52.93
N LEU A 4 -13.16 -5.12 -52.18
CA LEU A 4 -13.42 -4.81 -50.77
C LEU A 4 -12.17 -5.23 -49.97
N ILE A 5 -11.45 -4.27 -49.41
CA ILE A 5 -10.39 -4.53 -48.44
C ILE A 5 -11.06 -4.47 -47.07
N THR A 6 -11.34 -5.64 -46.51
CA THR A 6 -11.87 -5.78 -45.15
C THR A 6 -10.73 -5.49 -44.18
N LEU A 7 -10.75 -4.30 -43.58
CA LEU A 7 -9.78 -3.84 -42.60
C LEU A 7 -10.08 -4.54 -41.26
N LEU A 8 -9.25 -5.52 -40.89
CA LEU A 8 -9.35 -6.23 -39.62
C LEU A 8 -8.73 -5.34 -38.53
N THR A 9 -9.54 -4.57 -37.81
CA THR A 9 -9.10 -3.79 -36.65
C THR A 9 -8.77 -4.73 -35.49
N LEU A 10 -7.47 -4.98 -35.26
CA LEU A 10 -6.96 -5.58 -34.03
C LEU A 10 -7.24 -4.63 -32.87
N LEU A 11 -8.25 -4.94 -32.06
CA LEU A 11 -8.43 -4.36 -30.75
C LEU A 11 -7.42 -5.03 -29.80
N SER A 12 -6.22 -4.49 -29.69
CA SER A 12 -5.25 -4.88 -28.67
C SER A 12 -5.74 -4.38 -27.31
N LEU A 13 -6.44 -5.23 -26.55
CA LEU A 13 -6.68 -5.01 -25.13
C LEU A 13 -5.34 -5.02 -24.42
N THR A 14 -4.82 -3.83 -24.08
CA THR A 14 -3.74 -3.70 -23.11
C THR A 14 -4.31 -4.10 -21.76
N ALA A 15 -4.02 -5.32 -21.30
CA ALA A 15 -4.26 -5.68 -19.92
C ALA A 15 -3.41 -4.75 -19.05
N VAL A 16 -4.07 -3.89 -18.28
CA VAL A 16 -3.42 -3.09 -17.24
C VAL A 16 -2.95 -4.09 -16.19
N GLN A 17 -1.65 -4.37 -16.16
CA GLN A 17 -1.07 -5.26 -15.17
C GLN A 17 -0.94 -4.45 -13.89
N ALA A 18 -1.75 -4.77 -12.88
CA ALA A 18 -1.64 -4.15 -11.57
C ALA A 18 -0.29 -4.53 -10.94
N GLY A 19 0.49 -3.54 -10.52
CA GLY A 19 1.74 -3.73 -9.79
C GLY A 19 1.46 -4.07 -8.34
N GLU A 20 2.23 -5.00 -7.76
CA GLU A 20 2.16 -5.32 -6.32
C GLU A 20 3.49 -5.02 -5.63
N ILE A 21 3.47 -4.20 -4.59
CA ILE A 21 4.65 -3.90 -3.76
C ILE A 21 4.44 -4.49 -2.37
N LYS A 22 5.22 -5.52 -2.01
CA LYS A 22 5.20 -6.07 -0.64
C LYS A 22 5.80 -5.06 0.33
N LEU A 23 5.01 -4.66 1.32
CA LEU A 23 5.40 -3.69 2.35
C LEU A 23 5.98 -4.41 3.57
N LYS A 24 5.24 -5.39 4.10
CA LYS A 24 5.60 -6.07 5.35
C LYS A 24 5.09 -7.49 5.35
N SER A 25 5.84 -8.36 6.03
CA SER A 25 5.41 -9.70 6.43
C SER A 25 5.36 -9.73 7.95
N ILE A 26 4.23 -10.15 8.51
CA ILE A 26 3.99 -10.20 9.94
C ILE A 26 3.73 -11.66 10.32
N SER A 27 4.45 -12.16 11.32
CA SER A 27 4.27 -13.54 11.80
C SER A 27 2.86 -13.73 12.36
N GLN A 28 2.26 -14.90 12.18
CA GLN A 28 0.99 -15.22 12.84
C GLN A 28 1.05 -15.02 14.36
N TYR A 29 2.21 -15.26 14.98
CA TYR A 29 2.40 -15.09 16.42
C TYR A 29 2.39 -13.61 16.85
N GLU A 30 2.82 -12.69 15.97
CA GLU A 30 2.76 -11.24 16.20
C GLU A 30 1.32 -10.69 16.07
N LEU A 31 0.46 -11.40 15.34
CA LEU A 31 -0.97 -11.07 15.18
C LEU A 31 -1.89 -12.03 15.93
N TRP A 32 -1.42 -12.62 17.04
CA TRP A 32 -2.25 -13.54 17.80
C TRP A 32 -3.38 -12.81 18.54
N GLY A 33 -4.54 -13.47 18.69
CA GLY A 33 -5.72 -12.93 19.36
C GLY A 33 -6.53 -11.98 18.48
N SER A 34 -6.93 -10.84 19.05
CA SER A 34 -7.66 -9.76 18.37
C SER A 34 -6.73 -8.70 17.77
N ALA A 35 -5.46 -9.04 17.56
CA ALA A 35 -4.49 -8.15 16.96
C ALA A 35 -4.84 -7.84 15.50
N SER A 36 -4.58 -6.60 15.07
CA SER A 36 -4.87 -6.15 13.71
C SER A 36 -3.68 -5.42 13.12
N ALA A 37 -3.58 -5.43 11.80
CA ALA A 37 -2.58 -4.64 11.08
C ALA A 37 -3.29 -3.77 10.05
N SER A 38 -2.89 -2.51 9.96
CA SER A 38 -3.40 -1.55 8.97
C SER A 38 -2.26 -0.78 8.35
N ALA A 39 -2.49 -0.24 7.15
CA ALA A 39 -1.54 0.56 6.40
C ALA A 39 -2.17 1.90 6.03
N ALA A 40 -1.40 2.98 6.14
CA ALA A 40 -1.81 4.30 5.71
C ALA A 40 -0.62 5.07 5.13
N PHE A 41 -0.88 6.00 4.21
CA PHE A 41 0.14 6.95 3.80
C PHE A 41 0.33 8.03 4.86
N ALA A 42 1.58 8.43 5.06
CA ALA A 42 1.96 9.58 5.87
C ALA A 42 2.98 10.43 5.10
N ILE A 43 3.11 11.69 5.53
CA ILE A 43 3.92 12.69 4.81
C ILE A 43 4.73 13.55 5.78
N ASN A 44 5.84 14.06 5.26
CA ASN A 44 6.50 15.25 5.79
C ASN A 44 6.38 16.35 4.72
N PRO A 45 5.44 17.30 4.88
CA PRO A 45 5.20 18.34 3.91
C PRO A 45 6.40 19.25 3.71
N GLU A 46 7.20 19.53 4.75
CA GLU A 46 8.35 20.45 4.68
C GLU A 46 9.48 19.89 3.79
N MET A 47 9.63 18.55 3.79
CA MET A 47 10.66 17.86 3.03
C MET A 47 10.19 17.30 1.68
N GLY A 48 8.89 17.42 1.35
CA GLY A 48 8.31 16.80 0.15
C GLY A 48 8.36 15.27 0.18
N ARG A 49 8.36 14.66 1.38
CA ARG A 49 8.53 13.21 1.56
C ARG A 49 7.20 12.54 1.91
N ALA A 50 7.04 11.31 1.43
CA ALA A 50 5.95 10.42 1.82
C ALA A 50 6.50 9.04 2.20
N TRP A 51 5.78 8.33 3.05
CA TRP A 51 6.04 6.94 3.44
C TRP A 51 4.73 6.22 3.74
N VAL A 52 4.81 4.90 3.93
CA VAL A 52 3.68 4.10 4.44
C VAL A 52 3.91 3.82 5.91
N GLU A 53 2.89 4.03 6.73
CA GLU A 53 2.86 3.63 8.14
C GLU A 53 2.06 2.34 8.27
N ILE A 54 2.69 1.30 8.81
CA ILE A 54 2.03 0.07 9.20
C ILE A 54 1.80 0.13 10.70
N THR A 55 0.52 0.09 11.09
CA THR A 55 0.13 0.07 12.51
C THR A 55 -0.30 -1.34 12.87
N THR A 56 0.36 -1.94 13.85
CA THR A 56 -0.04 -3.20 14.46
C THR A 56 -0.61 -2.94 15.86
N THR A 57 -1.81 -3.45 16.12
CA THR A 57 -2.46 -3.33 17.43
C THR A 57 -2.37 -4.67 18.15
N SER A 58 -1.85 -4.66 19.37
CA SER A 58 -1.89 -5.78 20.31
C SER A 58 -3.05 -5.58 21.28
N ASN A 59 -3.79 -6.65 21.60
CA ASN A 59 -4.83 -6.65 22.63
C ASN A 59 -4.40 -7.44 23.88
N ASP A 60 -3.11 -7.56 24.12
CA ASP A 60 -2.58 -8.26 25.29
C ASP A 60 -3.03 -7.55 26.60
N PRO A 61 -3.92 -8.18 27.39
CA PRO A 61 -4.49 -7.58 28.59
C PRO A 61 -3.51 -7.51 29.77
N GLU A 62 -2.37 -8.21 29.71
CA GLU A 62 -1.37 -8.25 30.79
C GLU A 62 -0.27 -7.18 30.65
N GLY A 63 -0.37 -6.30 29.64
CA GLY A 63 0.53 -5.15 29.50
C GLY A 63 1.21 -5.03 28.14
N GLY A 64 0.71 -5.69 27.09
CA GLY A 64 1.30 -5.62 25.77
C GLY A 64 0.95 -4.33 25.03
N GLY A 65 1.65 -3.26 25.42
CA GLY A 65 2.17 -2.16 24.60
C GLY A 65 1.18 -1.29 23.80
N PRO A 66 1.50 0.01 23.60
CA PRO A 66 0.78 0.83 22.62
C PRO A 66 0.90 0.22 21.21
N SER A 67 0.01 0.63 20.29
CA SER A 67 0.12 0.27 18.88
C SER A 67 1.54 0.54 18.36
N ASP A 68 2.16 -0.46 17.71
CA ASP A 68 3.46 -0.28 17.09
C ASP A 68 3.26 0.30 15.68
N VAL A 69 4.00 1.37 15.37
CA VAL A 69 3.90 2.10 14.11
C VAL A 69 5.24 2.02 13.40
N GLN A 70 5.30 1.19 12.36
CA GLN A 70 6.47 1.06 11.52
C GLN A 70 6.37 1.97 10.29
N ARG A 71 7.38 2.81 10.07
CA ARG A 71 7.52 3.62 8.86
C ARG A 71 8.28 2.88 7.77
N ILE A 72 7.68 2.73 6.61
CA ILE A 72 8.24 2.06 5.43
C ILE A 72 8.44 3.11 4.34
N LYS A 73 9.70 3.40 4.04
CA LYS A 73 10.07 4.23 2.90
C LYS A 73 9.94 3.38 1.62
N LEU A 74 9.15 3.86 0.67
CA LEU A 74 9.04 3.25 -0.66
C LEU A 74 9.88 4.05 -1.66
N ASN A 75 10.61 3.33 -2.51
CA ASN A 75 11.32 3.95 -3.62
C ASN A 75 10.30 4.53 -4.60
N GLY A 76 10.57 5.73 -5.12
CA GLY A 76 9.66 6.45 -6.03
C GLY A 76 8.47 7.13 -5.34
N LEU A 77 8.21 6.89 -4.05
CA LEU A 77 7.12 7.54 -3.32
C LEU A 77 7.54 8.93 -2.82
N SER A 78 6.76 9.95 -3.16
CA SER A 78 7.03 11.35 -2.81
C SER A 78 5.76 12.13 -2.52
N PHE A 79 5.90 13.29 -1.88
CA PHE A 79 4.80 14.24 -1.66
C PHE A 79 5.07 15.52 -2.46
N ASP A 80 4.22 15.80 -3.44
CA ASP A 80 4.24 17.05 -4.19
C ASP A 80 3.57 18.16 -3.35
N GLN A 81 4.38 19.11 -2.90
CA GLN A 81 3.94 20.23 -2.08
C GLN A 81 3.01 21.20 -2.81
N ILE A 82 3.09 21.27 -4.14
CA ILE A 82 2.30 22.21 -4.95
C ILE A 82 0.88 21.66 -5.10
N THR A 83 0.77 20.37 -5.46
CA THR A 83 -0.53 19.73 -5.70
C THR A 83 -1.14 19.10 -4.45
N GLY A 84 -0.34 18.85 -3.41
CA GLY A 84 -0.75 18.10 -2.23
C GLY A 84 -0.91 16.61 -2.51
N ALA A 85 -0.35 16.10 -3.60
CA ALA A 85 -0.46 14.70 -4.02
C ALA A 85 0.67 13.84 -3.45
N ILE A 86 0.34 12.60 -3.09
CA ILE A 86 1.31 11.53 -2.85
C ILE A 86 1.44 10.76 -4.15
N GLN A 87 2.61 10.83 -4.77
CA GLN A 87 2.90 10.23 -6.06
C GLN A 87 3.91 9.09 -5.89
N LEU A 88 3.69 8.01 -6.62
CA LEU A 88 4.57 6.87 -6.70
C LEU A 88 5.07 6.73 -8.14
N ASP A 89 6.39 6.83 -8.34
CA ASP A 89 7.05 6.35 -9.55
C ASP A 89 7.30 4.83 -9.41
N PHE A 90 6.50 4.05 -10.13
CA PHE A 90 6.63 2.59 -10.19
C PHE A 90 6.77 2.17 -11.65
N GLU A 91 7.89 1.50 -11.97
CA GLU A 91 8.21 1.04 -13.33
C GLU A 91 8.19 2.17 -14.38
N GLY A 92 8.56 3.39 -13.98
CA GLY A 92 8.62 4.57 -14.85
C GLY A 92 7.26 5.24 -15.10
N LYS A 93 6.19 4.77 -14.44
CA LYS A 93 4.87 5.40 -14.45
C LYS A 93 4.65 6.12 -13.12
N ILE A 94 4.36 7.42 -13.19
CA ILE A 94 3.98 8.22 -12.03
C ILE A 94 2.48 8.07 -11.78
N THR A 95 2.12 7.53 -10.61
CA THR A 95 0.74 7.31 -10.19
C THR A 95 0.44 8.11 -8.93
N THR A 96 -0.65 8.90 -8.94
CA THR A 96 -1.15 9.56 -7.73
C THR A 96 -1.90 8.56 -6.86
N CYS A 97 -1.33 8.20 -5.71
CA CYS A 97 -1.89 7.23 -4.77
C CYS A 97 -2.79 7.85 -3.69
N ALA A 98 -2.55 9.11 -3.32
CA ALA A 98 -3.37 9.82 -2.35
C ALA A 98 -3.25 11.33 -2.50
N GLU A 99 -4.16 12.06 -1.89
CA GLU A 99 -4.20 13.53 -1.89
C GLU A 99 -4.43 14.05 -0.47
N GLN A 100 -3.73 15.11 -0.09
CA GLN A 100 -4.04 15.85 1.12
C GLN A 100 -5.24 16.78 0.87
N LYS A 101 -6.34 16.55 1.60
CA LYS A 101 -7.55 17.39 1.56
C LYS A 101 -7.73 18.12 2.87
N VAL A 102 -8.16 19.37 2.80
CA VAL A 102 -8.61 20.12 3.97
C VAL A 102 -10.10 19.88 4.15
N VAL A 103 -10.49 19.30 5.27
CA VAL A 103 -11.90 19.06 5.62
C VAL A 103 -12.29 19.89 6.84
N GLY A 104 -13.59 20.07 7.06
CA GLY A 104 -14.12 20.82 8.21
C GLY A 104 -14.53 22.26 7.89
N ARG A 105 -15.03 22.99 8.89
CA ARG A 105 -15.56 24.35 8.73
C ARG A 105 -14.79 25.34 9.60
N SER A 106 -14.47 26.51 9.02
CA SER A 106 -13.81 27.63 9.72
C SER A 106 -12.57 27.19 10.50
N ILE A 107 -12.55 27.41 11.82
CA ILE A 107 -11.45 27.09 12.74
C ILE A 107 -11.23 25.59 13.00
N PHE A 108 -12.16 24.72 12.60
CA PHE A 108 -12.05 23.26 12.75
C PHE A 108 -11.56 22.56 11.47
N ARG A 109 -10.79 23.26 10.65
CA ARG A 109 -10.21 22.69 9.43
C ARG A 109 -9.07 21.73 9.79
N GLN A 110 -9.15 20.51 9.29
CA GLN A 110 -8.13 19.48 9.48
C GLN A 110 -7.60 19.02 8.12
N LYS A 111 -6.31 18.72 8.05
CA LYS A 111 -5.68 18.11 6.87
C LYS A 111 -5.80 16.60 7.01
N LEU A 112 -6.40 15.96 6.01
CA LEU A 112 -6.53 14.51 5.92
C LEU A 112 -5.89 14.01 4.63
N ILE A 113 -5.24 12.86 4.68
CA ILE A 113 -4.77 12.16 3.49
C ILE A 113 -5.89 11.23 3.02
N LYS A 114 -6.32 11.38 1.78
CA LYS A 114 -7.34 10.54 1.16
C LYS A 114 -6.72 9.76 0.00
N MET A 115 -6.78 8.43 0.05
CA MET A 115 -6.34 7.59 -1.05
C MET A 115 -7.18 7.81 -2.32
N THR A 116 -6.54 7.71 -3.47
CA THR A 116 -7.19 7.64 -4.78
C THR A 116 -7.58 6.18 -5.06
N SER A 117 -8.24 5.93 -6.20
CA SER A 117 -8.48 4.56 -6.68
C SER A 117 -7.25 3.89 -7.29
N ASN A 118 -6.21 4.65 -7.63
CA ASN A 118 -5.07 4.10 -8.37
C ASN A 118 -4.13 3.27 -7.50
N CYS A 119 -4.28 3.35 -6.18
CA CYS A 119 -3.48 2.57 -5.24
C CYS A 119 -4.38 2.04 -4.11
N GLN A 120 -4.15 0.81 -3.69
CA GLN A 120 -4.91 0.17 -2.61
C GLN A 120 -3.97 -0.61 -1.69
N PHE A 121 -4.21 -0.53 -0.38
CA PHE A 121 -3.56 -1.44 0.56
C PHE A 121 -4.35 -2.75 0.64
N GLU A 122 -3.66 -3.87 0.46
CA GLU A 122 -4.24 -5.20 0.59
C GLU A 122 -3.43 -6.01 1.60
N GLY A 123 -4.12 -6.71 2.49
CA GLY A 123 -3.50 -7.63 3.43
C GLY A 123 -4.05 -9.03 3.29
N ARG A 124 -3.17 -10.02 3.14
CA ARG A 124 -3.56 -11.43 2.92
C ARG A 124 -2.68 -12.40 3.70
N TRP A 125 -3.30 -13.47 4.17
CA TRP A 125 -2.59 -14.57 4.82
C TRP A 125 -1.93 -15.47 3.78
N ARG A 126 -0.65 -15.81 3.99
CA ARG A 126 0.06 -16.80 3.18
C ARG A 126 0.68 -17.88 4.07
N ASN A 127 0.63 -19.11 3.57
CA ASN A 127 1.44 -20.20 4.13
C ASN A 127 2.85 -20.07 3.56
N VAL A 128 3.85 -20.03 4.43
CA VAL A 128 5.26 -19.94 4.05
C VAL A 128 5.99 -21.13 4.63
N SER A 129 6.86 -21.73 3.83
CA SER A 129 7.77 -22.76 4.29
C SER A 129 9.13 -22.12 4.59
N TYR A 130 9.73 -22.45 5.72
CA TYR A 130 11.09 -22.03 6.05
C TYR A 130 11.89 -23.22 6.59
N ASP A 131 13.18 -23.23 6.33
CA ASP A 131 14.13 -24.21 6.86
C ASP A 131 14.69 -23.69 8.18
N ASP A 132 14.56 -24.47 9.26
CA ASP A 132 15.11 -24.14 10.57
C ASP A 132 16.53 -24.70 10.80
N GLY A 133 17.12 -25.34 9.78
CA GLY A 133 18.40 -26.04 9.83
C GLY A 133 18.29 -27.52 10.19
N PHE A 134 17.10 -28.02 10.52
CA PHE A 134 16.81 -29.42 10.81
C PHE A 134 15.68 -29.95 9.92
N GLU A 135 14.60 -29.18 9.78
CA GLU A 135 13.37 -29.57 9.10
C GLU A 135 12.75 -28.39 8.34
N MET A 136 12.04 -28.72 7.25
CA MET A 136 11.17 -27.76 6.58
C MET A 136 9.91 -27.55 7.40
N ARG A 137 9.76 -26.38 8.03
CA ARG A 137 8.56 -25.99 8.77
C ARG A 137 7.62 -25.16 7.91
N LYS A 138 6.32 -25.24 8.21
CA LYS A 138 5.28 -24.40 7.61
C LYS A 138 4.72 -23.46 8.68
N THR A 139 4.57 -22.20 8.34
CA THR A 139 3.92 -21.19 9.18
C THR A 139 2.98 -20.33 8.36
N LYS A 140 2.12 -19.55 9.01
CA LYS A 140 1.32 -18.51 8.38
C LYS A 140 1.93 -17.15 8.66
N VAL A 141 1.93 -16.31 7.64
CA VAL A 141 2.27 -14.89 7.78
C VAL A 141 1.16 -14.04 7.17
N TYR A 142 0.94 -12.87 7.75
CA TYR A 142 0.10 -11.85 7.15
C TYR A 142 1.00 -10.89 6.36
N GLU A 143 0.77 -10.82 5.05
CA GLU A 143 1.53 -9.95 4.17
C GLU A 143 0.68 -8.74 3.79
N ILE A 144 1.27 -7.55 3.89
CA ILE A 144 0.65 -6.29 3.48
C ILE A 144 1.31 -5.83 2.19
N PHE A 145 0.49 -5.47 1.22
CA PHE A 145 0.88 -5.00 -0.10
C PHE A 145 0.30 -3.61 -0.38
N LEU A 146 1.00 -2.85 -1.21
CA LEU A 146 0.43 -1.74 -1.97
C LEU A 146 0.21 -2.22 -3.39
N ILE A 147 -1.05 -2.25 -3.82
CA ILE A 147 -1.48 -2.56 -5.18
C ILE A 147 -1.53 -1.24 -5.96
N VAL A 148 -1.00 -1.21 -7.17
CA VAL A 148 -0.93 -0.02 -8.05
C VAL A 148 -1.58 -0.36 -9.39
N GLU A 149 -2.54 0.44 -9.84
CA GLU A 149 -3.26 0.29 -11.12
C GLU A 149 -2.60 1.06 -12.28
#